data_AF-A0A1E7XXV7-F1
#
_entry.id   AF-A0A1E7XXV7-F1
#
_cell.length_a   1.000
_cell.length_b   1.000
_cell.length_c   1.000
_cell.angle_alpha   90.00
_cell.angle_beta   90.00
_cell.angle_gamma   90.00
#
_symmetry.space_group_name_H-M   'P 1'
#
loop_
_entity.id
_entity.type
_entity.pdbx_description
1 polymer ?
#
loop_
_entity_poly.entity_id
_entity_poly.type
_entity_poly.pdbx_seq_one_letter_code
_entity_poly.pdbx_strand_id
1 'polypeptide(L)'
;MTKTDTEGLPSFWEAVSGGRAEARRRRLERRDRLVARLYVLLAALLVAVGLTVVCTPPLNQWLNDGRLTASARAVQAEAAVRTDSDMALGAAEAYNRRLAAQQVQIGEVVRADGSRDADFHDDAEYQSLLRSDATGTMGVLSVPAIGVELPIRHGTGPDVLDDGLGHVHGTSLPVGGRSTRTVISGHTNMEGRTLFTRLDELRKGQTFAIGVYGRVLHYRIMDIRVTSPSDTEALGIRPGRDLATLLTCTDTGNTRRLLVTGERYTPAAGEAAQTDMRAARDGALACAGGVALAGIAVARRDRERLCRHTSDAFRPGERRS
;
A
#
# COMPACT_ATOMS: atom_id res chain seq x y z
N MET A 1 -74.87 25.45 31.73
CA MET A 1 -74.03 24.86 30.67
C MET A 1 -72.97 24.01 31.34
N THR A 2 -72.93 22.74 30.95
CA THR A 2 -72.38 21.58 31.64
C THR A 2 -70.86 21.56 31.69
N LYS A 3 -70.30 21.51 32.91
CA LYS A 3 -68.97 20.96 33.18
C LYS A 3 -69.20 19.81 34.15
N THR A 4 -69.29 18.59 33.61
CA THR A 4 -69.29 17.37 34.41
C THR A 4 -67.87 16.85 34.44
N ASP A 5 -67.27 16.98 35.60
CA ASP A 5 -65.99 16.38 35.97
C ASP A 5 -66.12 14.86 35.92
N THR A 6 -65.44 14.24 34.96
CA THR A 6 -65.17 12.80 34.98
C THR A 6 -63.92 12.56 35.82
N GLU A 7 -64.07 12.64 37.15
CA GLU A 7 -63.07 12.11 38.08
C GLU A 7 -63.40 10.65 38.43
N GLY A 8 -62.49 9.75 38.04
CA GLY A 8 -62.12 8.63 38.90
C GLY A 8 -62.89 7.30 38.83
N LEU A 9 -63.64 6.97 37.77
CA LEU A 9 -64.17 5.61 37.63
C LEU A 9 -63.19 4.72 36.82
N PRO A 10 -62.72 3.59 37.38
CA PRO A 10 -61.87 2.65 36.64
C PRO A 10 -62.63 2.14 35.43
N SER A 11 -61.94 1.93 34.31
CA SER A 11 -62.61 1.47 33.09
C SER A 11 -63.32 0.14 33.35
N PHE A 12 -64.45 -0.12 32.68
CA PHE A 12 -65.24 -1.35 32.86
C PHE A 12 -64.38 -2.63 32.84
N TRP A 13 -63.32 -2.64 32.01
CA TRP A 13 -62.38 -3.76 31.90
C TRP A 13 -61.39 -3.87 33.07
N GLU A 14 -61.03 -2.75 33.69
CA GLU A 14 -60.15 -2.68 34.86
C GLU A 14 -60.88 -3.24 36.11
N ALA A 15 -62.18 -2.94 36.24
CA ALA A 15 -63.06 -3.45 37.29
C ALA A 15 -63.35 -4.97 37.18
N VAL A 16 -63.55 -5.50 35.96
CA VAL A 16 -63.90 -6.91 35.72
C VAL A 16 -62.68 -7.85 35.77
N SER A 17 -61.50 -7.39 35.33
CA SER A 17 -60.28 -8.21 35.28
C SER A 17 -59.35 -8.04 36.50
N GLY A 18 -59.70 -7.13 37.43
CA GLY A 18 -58.88 -6.77 38.59
C GLY A 18 -57.51 -6.19 38.21
N GLY A 19 -57.41 -5.48 37.08
CA GLY A 19 -56.16 -4.92 36.54
C GLY A 19 -55.10 -5.94 36.10
N ARG A 20 -55.33 -7.25 36.29
CA ARG A 20 -54.34 -8.31 36.00
C ARG A 20 -54.03 -8.43 34.51
N ALA A 21 -55.02 -8.20 33.64
CA ALA A 21 -54.86 -8.22 32.19
C ALA A 21 -53.99 -7.04 31.69
N GLU A 22 -54.22 -5.84 32.22
CA GLU A 22 -53.45 -4.64 31.87
C GLU A 22 -52.03 -4.67 32.43
N ALA A 23 -51.85 -5.13 33.67
CA ALA A 23 -50.53 -5.33 34.26
C ALA A 23 -49.70 -6.36 33.48
N ARG A 24 -50.32 -7.46 33.01
CA ARG A 24 -49.69 -8.45 32.14
C ARG A 24 -49.32 -7.86 30.78
N ARG A 25 -50.20 -7.06 30.16
CA ARG A 25 -49.95 -6.38 28.89
C ARG A 25 -48.77 -5.39 28.98
N ARG A 26 -48.73 -4.55 30.02
CA ARG A 26 -47.62 -3.62 30.29
C ARG A 26 -46.29 -4.35 30.53
N ARG A 27 -46.31 -5.52 31.20
CA ARG A 27 -45.11 -6.36 31.38
C ARG A 27 -44.61 -6.96 30.07
N LEU A 28 -45.50 -7.46 29.22
CA LEU A 28 -45.15 -8.00 27.90
C LEU A 28 -44.60 -6.91 26.98
N GLU A 29 -45.24 -5.74 26.91
CA GLU A 29 -44.74 -4.61 26.12
C GLU A 29 -43.38 -4.09 26.59
N ARG A 30 -43.14 -4.04 27.92
CA ARG A 30 -41.81 -3.71 28.46
C ARG A 30 -40.77 -4.75 28.07
N ARG A 31 -41.11 -6.04 28.15
CA ARG A 31 -40.23 -7.15 27.72
C ARG A 31 -39.91 -7.05 26.23
N ASP A 32 -40.90 -6.82 25.39
CA ASP A 32 -40.71 -6.75 23.93
C ASP A 32 -39.87 -5.52 23.54
N ARG A 33 -40.04 -4.38 24.23
CA ARG A 33 -39.16 -3.21 24.07
C ARG A 33 -37.71 -3.48 24.51
N LEU A 34 -37.51 -4.22 25.60
CA LEU A 34 -36.18 -4.60 26.08
C LEU A 34 -35.51 -5.58 25.11
N VAL A 35 -36.25 -6.57 24.63
CA VAL A 35 -35.78 -7.54 23.63
C VAL A 35 -35.45 -6.85 22.31
N ALA A 36 -36.28 -5.92 21.84
CA ALA A 36 -35.99 -5.12 20.65
C ALA A 36 -34.72 -4.27 20.81
N ARG A 37 -34.54 -3.61 21.97
CA ARG A 37 -33.30 -2.87 22.27
C ARG A 37 -32.09 -3.80 22.30
N LEU A 38 -32.21 -4.99 22.88
CA LEU A 38 -31.14 -5.98 22.90
C LEU A 38 -30.76 -6.41 21.48
N TYR A 39 -31.74 -6.69 20.60
CA TYR A 39 -31.47 -7.03 19.21
C TYR A 39 -30.82 -5.87 18.44
N VAL A 40 -31.24 -4.63 18.67
CA VAL A 40 -30.61 -3.45 18.06
C VAL A 40 -29.17 -3.29 18.53
N LEU A 41 -28.90 -3.46 19.83
CA LEU A 41 -27.54 -3.41 20.37
C LEU A 41 -26.66 -4.54 19.82
N LEU A 42 -27.20 -5.76 19.73
CA LEU A 42 -26.51 -6.91 19.15
C LEU A 42 -26.20 -6.68 17.67
N ALA A 43 -27.15 -6.14 16.90
CA ALA A 43 -26.95 -5.80 15.50
C ALA A 43 -25.89 -4.70 15.34
N ALA A 44 -25.92 -3.66 16.18
CA ALA A 44 -24.91 -2.60 16.19
C ALA A 44 -23.52 -3.15 16.53
N LEU A 45 -23.42 -4.07 17.50
CA LEU A 45 -22.17 -4.75 17.84
C LEU A 45 -21.63 -5.56 16.67
N LEU A 46 -22.47 -6.36 15.99
CA LEU A 46 -22.05 -7.13 14.82
C LEU A 46 -21.55 -6.24 13.68
N VAL A 47 -22.22 -5.10 13.44
CA VAL A 47 -21.76 -4.11 12.46
C VAL A 47 -20.42 -3.51 12.87
N ALA A 48 -20.24 -3.14 14.14
CA ALA A 48 -18.98 -2.59 14.64
C ALA A 48 -17.81 -3.59 14.51
N VAL A 49 -18.05 -4.86 14.83
CA VAL A 49 -17.07 -5.95 14.65
C VAL A 49 -16.74 -6.11 13.16
N GLY A 50 -17.76 -6.15 12.30
CA GLY A 50 -17.57 -6.26 10.85
C GLY A 50 -16.74 -5.11 10.27
N LEU A 51 -17.05 -3.86 10.67
CA LEU A 51 -16.27 -2.68 10.29
C LEU A 51 -14.82 -2.75 10.80
N THR A 52 -14.62 -3.23 12.02
CA THR A 52 -13.27 -3.39 12.58
C THR A 52 -12.44 -4.35 11.73
N VAL A 53 -12.99 -5.51 11.37
CA VAL A 53 -12.30 -6.49 10.49
C VAL A 53 -12.00 -5.90 9.12
N VAL A 54 -12.95 -5.19 8.50
CA VAL A 54 -12.77 -4.57 7.18
C VAL A 54 -11.72 -3.45 7.21
N CYS A 55 -11.69 -2.64 8.26
CA CYS A 55 -10.76 -1.51 8.38
C CYS A 55 -9.36 -1.91 8.84
N THR A 56 -9.16 -3.11 9.40
CA THR A 56 -7.86 -3.52 9.95
C THR A 56 -6.77 -3.66 8.87
N PRO A 57 -6.98 -4.38 7.74
CA PRO A 57 -5.95 -4.51 6.70
C PRO A 57 -5.45 -3.17 6.12
N PRO A 58 -6.31 -2.23 5.67
CA PRO A 58 -5.84 -0.97 5.12
C PRO A 58 -5.17 -0.09 6.18
N LEU A 59 -5.61 -0.15 7.44
CA LEU A 59 -4.95 0.55 8.53
C LEU A 59 -3.54 -0.01 8.78
N ASN A 60 -3.39 -1.33 8.84
CA ASN A 60 -2.09 -1.98 9.00
C ASN A 60 -1.15 -1.63 7.83
N GLN A 61 -1.67 -1.65 6.61
CA GLN A 61 -0.94 -1.25 5.42
C GLN A 61 -0.43 0.19 5.51
N TRP A 62 -1.31 1.13 5.85
CA TRP A 62 -0.95 2.53 6.03
C TRP A 62 0.11 2.74 7.12
N LEU A 63 -0.01 2.03 8.24
CA LEU A 63 0.98 2.09 9.33
C LEU A 63 2.35 1.56 8.90
N ASN A 64 2.40 0.43 8.17
CA ASN A 64 3.65 -0.16 7.72
C ASN A 64 4.31 0.70 6.63
N ASP A 65 3.55 1.20 5.66
CA ASP A 65 4.06 2.12 4.63
C ASP A 65 4.66 3.39 5.27
N GLY A 66 4.00 3.93 6.29
CA GLY A 66 4.50 5.07 7.07
C GLY A 66 5.82 4.77 7.80
N ARG A 67 5.95 3.57 8.39
CA ARG A 67 7.19 3.13 9.04
C ARG A 67 8.35 2.98 8.05
N LEU A 68 8.11 2.39 6.88
CA LEU A 68 9.13 2.24 5.84
C LEU A 68 9.58 3.60 5.30
N THR A 69 8.63 4.51 5.08
CA THR A 69 8.93 5.90 4.67
C THR A 69 9.75 6.63 5.74
N ALA A 70 9.41 6.46 7.02
CA ALA A 70 10.19 7.05 8.11
C ALA A 70 11.62 6.49 8.19
N SER A 71 11.79 5.18 7.98
CA SER A 71 13.11 4.53 7.89
C SER A 71 13.94 5.10 6.73
N ALA A 72 13.34 5.24 5.55
CA ALA A 72 13.99 5.87 4.40
C ALA A 72 14.48 7.30 4.71
N ARG A 73 13.64 8.12 5.34
CA ARG A 73 14.03 9.49 5.72
C ARG A 73 15.14 9.54 6.75
N ALA A 74 15.15 8.62 7.71
CA ALA A 74 16.24 8.51 8.67
C ALA A 74 17.58 8.22 7.98
N VAL A 75 17.59 7.29 7.01
CA VAL A 75 18.77 6.96 6.20
C VAL A 75 19.26 8.16 5.40
N GLN A 76 18.35 8.92 4.78
CA GLN A 76 18.71 10.14 4.05
C GLN A 76 19.29 11.22 4.98
N ALA A 77 18.70 11.42 6.16
CA ALA A 77 19.17 12.39 7.13
C ALA A 77 20.57 12.05 7.65
N GLU A 78 20.83 10.77 7.94
CA GLU A 78 22.15 10.29 8.34
C GLU A 78 23.18 10.47 7.21
N ALA A 79 22.80 10.12 5.98
CA ALA A 79 23.66 10.26 4.82
C ALA A 79 24.04 11.73 4.52
N ALA A 80 23.20 12.69 4.90
CA ALA A 80 23.46 14.13 4.70
C ALA A 80 24.55 14.69 5.62
N VAL A 81 24.79 14.07 6.78
CA VAL A 81 25.80 14.52 7.76
C VAL A 81 27.05 13.64 7.77
N ARG A 82 27.08 12.62 6.90
CA ARG A 82 28.15 11.63 6.82
C ARG A 82 29.43 12.21 6.20
N THR A 83 30.59 11.90 6.79
CA THR A 83 31.90 12.45 6.39
C THR A 83 32.71 11.54 5.48
N ASP A 84 32.43 10.23 5.46
CA ASP A 84 33.13 9.22 4.65
C ASP A 84 32.45 8.95 3.29
N SER A 85 31.47 9.77 2.91
CA SER A 85 30.66 9.60 1.69
C SER A 85 31.49 9.47 0.42
N ASP A 86 32.50 10.31 0.21
CA ASP A 86 33.34 10.25 -1.00
C ASP A 86 34.15 8.95 -1.10
N MET A 87 34.64 8.45 0.04
CA MET A 87 35.38 7.19 0.09
C MET A 87 34.46 6.00 -0.24
N ALA A 88 33.27 5.96 0.37
CA ALA A 88 32.29 4.91 0.15
C ALA A 88 31.78 4.89 -1.31
N LEU A 89 31.48 6.07 -1.87
CA LEU A 89 31.06 6.21 -3.26
C LEU A 89 32.19 5.81 -4.23
N GLY A 90 33.43 6.19 -3.95
CA GLY A 90 34.59 5.81 -4.76
C GLY A 90 34.84 4.30 -4.79
N ALA A 91 34.68 3.62 -3.66
CA ALA A 91 34.77 2.17 -3.56
C ALA A 91 33.67 1.46 -4.37
N ALA A 92 32.42 1.92 -4.24
CA ALA A 92 31.29 1.40 -5.01
C ALA A 92 31.44 1.62 -6.52
N GLU A 93 31.97 2.77 -6.94
CA GLU A 93 32.27 3.05 -8.35
C GLU A 93 33.40 2.15 -8.88
N ALA A 94 34.41 1.83 -8.06
CA ALA A 94 35.46 0.89 -8.41
C ALA A 94 34.92 -0.54 -8.59
N TYR A 95 34.04 -0.98 -7.71
CA TYR A 95 33.31 -2.24 -7.84
C TYR A 95 32.51 -2.28 -9.16
N ASN A 96 31.74 -1.23 -9.45
CA ASN A 96 30.95 -1.14 -10.68
C ASN A 96 31.80 -1.19 -11.95
N ARG A 97 32.98 -0.58 -11.96
CA ARG A 97 33.91 -0.66 -13.12
C ARG A 97 34.38 -2.09 -13.39
N ARG A 98 34.63 -2.88 -12.34
CA ARG A 98 35.01 -4.30 -12.50
C ARG A 98 33.82 -5.13 -12.99
N LEU A 99 32.65 -4.92 -12.40
CA LEU A 99 31.43 -5.61 -12.80
C LEU A 99 31.06 -5.33 -14.27
N ALA A 100 31.25 -4.10 -14.75
CA ALA A 100 30.99 -3.74 -16.15
C ALA A 100 31.88 -4.50 -17.15
N ALA A 101 33.07 -4.95 -16.74
CA ALA A 101 33.95 -5.77 -17.57
C ALA A 101 33.54 -7.25 -17.58
N GLN A 102 33.02 -7.76 -16.46
CA GLN A 102 32.67 -9.17 -16.28
C GLN A 102 31.39 -9.32 -15.43
N GLN A 103 30.24 -9.10 -16.04
CA GLN A 103 28.94 -9.38 -15.43
C GLN A 103 28.59 -10.86 -15.67
N VAL A 104 29.02 -11.74 -14.75
CA VAL A 104 28.95 -13.19 -14.95
C VAL A 104 27.60 -13.79 -14.53
N GLN A 105 27.06 -13.36 -13.39
CA GLN A 105 25.81 -13.91 -12.84
C GLN A 105 24.97 -12.79 -12.23
N ILE A 106 23.65 -12.84 -12.46
CA ILE A 106 22.68 -11.87 -11.94
C ILE A 106 21.62 -12.64 -11.15
N GLY A 107 21.35 -12.19 -9.93
CA GLY A 107 20.33 -12.77 -9.06
C GLY A 107 20.76 -14.09 -8.39
N GLU A 108 19.82 -14.67 -7.63
CA GLU A 108 20.00 -15.80 -6.70
C GLU A 108 20.97 -16.89 -7.20
N VAL A 109 21.93 -17.25 -6.34
CA VAL A 109 22.81 -18.41 -6.56
C VAL A 109 22.16 -19.64 -5.96
N VAL A 110 21.99 -20.67 -6.79
CA VAL A 110 21.63 -22.02 -6.34
C VAL A 110 22.93 -22.81 -6.20
N ARG A 111 23.29 -23.18 -4.96
CA ARG A 111 24.49 -23.96 -4.68
C ARG A 111 24.28 -25.45 -5.00
N ALA A 112 25.40 -26.17 -5.09
CA ALA A 112 25.40 -27.61 -5.38
C ALA A 112 24.70 -28.45 -4.29
N ASP A 113 24.62 -27.94 -3.05
CA ASP A 113 23.91 -28.56 -1.92
C ASP A 113 22.40 -28.23 -1.92
N GLY A 114 21.90 -27.49 -2.92
CA GLY A 114 20.51 -27.07 -3.03
C GLY A 114 20.16 -25.84 -2.18
N SER A 115 21.10 -25.31 -1.40
CA SER A 115 20.90 -24.04 -0.70
C SER A 115 20.83 -22.88 -1.69
N ARG A 116 20.06 -21.88 -1.31
CA ARG A 116 19.83 -20.67 -2.08
C ARG A 116 20.33 -19.48 -1.29
N ASP A 117 21.03 -18.57 -1.96
CA ASP A 117 21.48 -17.33 -1.36
C ASP A 117 21.10 -16.16 -2.27
N ALA A 118 19.95 -15.57 -1.95
CA ALA A 118 19.44 -14.38 -2.59
C ALA A 118 20.01 -13.10 -1.97
N ASP A 119 20.63 -13.20 -0.78
CA ASP A 119 21.17 -12.07 -0.03
C ASP A 119 22.68 -11.91 -0.18
N PHE A 120 23.37 -12.95 -0.68
CA PHE A 120 24.80 -12.98 -0.96
C PHE A 120 25.64 -12.71 0.28
N HIS A 121 25.31 -13.40 1.38
CA HIS A 121 26.02 -13.24 2.65
C HIS A 121 27.50 -13.62 2.57
N ASP A 122 27.86 -14.53 1.66
CA ASP A 122 29.25 -14.97 1.45
C ASP A 122 30.09 -13.96 0.65
N ASP A 123 29.47 -13.01 -0.05
CA ASP A 123 30.18 -11.97 -0.80
C ASP A 123 30.54 -10.79 0.14
N ALA A 124 31.62 -10.98 0.89
CA ALA A 124 32.08 -10.01 1.88
C ALA A 124 32.40 -8.63 1.28
N GLU A 125 32.87 -8.56 0.02
CA GLU A 125 33.09 -7.28 -0.64
C GLU A 125 31.76 -6.58 -0.87
N TYR A 126 30.80 -7.24 -1.53
CA TYR A 126 29.47 -6.70 -1.77
C TYR A 126 28.78 -6.23 -0.49
N GLN A 127 28.77 -7.06 0.57
CA GLN A 127 28.11 -6.73 1.85
C GLN A 127 28.74 -5.54 2.59
N SER A 128 30.00 -5.22 2.30
CA SER A 128 30.73 -4.10 2.91
C SER A 128 30.47 -2.76 2.22
N LEU A 129 30.08 -2.78 0.94
CA LEU A 129 29.94 -1.58 0.13
C LEU A 129 28.62 -0.88 0.40
N LEU A 130 28.64 0.44 0.60
CA LEU A 130 27.42 1.23 0.84
C LEU A 130 26.57 0.76 2.03
N ARG A 131 27.16 0.11 3.04
CA ARG A 131 26.43 -0.31 4.23
C ARG A 131 26.24 0.85 5.21
N SER A 132 25.05 1.46 5.19
CA SER A 132 24.72 2.59 6.07
C SER A 132 24.32 2.18 7.49
N ASP A 133 23.80 0.96 7.67
CA ASP A 133 23.33 0.47 8.97
C ASP A 133 23.54 -1.04 9.12
N ALA A 134 23.18 -1.57 10.29
CA ALA A 134 23.26 -3.00 10.60
C ALA A 134 22.34 -3.88 9.72
N THR A 135 21.32 -3.29 9.09
CA THR A 135 20.37 -4.00 8.22
C THR A 135 20.85 -4.08 6.77
N GLY A 136 21.95 -3.39 6.43
CA GLY A 136 22.48 -3.37 5.07
C GLY A 136 21.78 -2.36 4.17
N THR A 137 21.29 -1.24 4.68
CA THR A 137 20.70 -0.20 3.83
C THR A 137 21.77 0.50 2.98
N MET A 138 21.60 0.46 1.66
CA MET A 138 22.42 1.14 0.65
C MET A 138 22.03 2.60 0.45
N GLY A 139 20.73 2.87 0.49
CA GLY A 139 20.19 4.18 0.12
C GLY A 139 18.67 4.16 0.09
N VAL A 140 18.08 5.08 -0.65
CA VAL A 140 16.63 5.28 -0.74
C VAL A 140 16.20 5.47 -2.17
N LEU A 141 15.10 4.81 -2.54
CA LEU A 141 14.40 5.06 -3.80
C LEU A 141 13.22 6.00 -3.55
N SER A 142 13.09 7.02 -4.40
CA SER A 142 11.90 7.87 -4.48
C SER A 142 11.27 7.78 -5.87
N VAL A 143 9.97 7.46 -5.93
CA VAL A 143 9.15 7.48 -7.14
C VAL A 143 7.90 8.33 -6.87
N PRO A 144 7.98 9.66 -7.08
CA PRO A 144 6.93 10.59 -6.69
C PRO A 144 5.56 10.25 -7.29
N ALA A 145 5.53 9.86 -8.57
CA ALA A 145 4.30 9.58 -9.32
C ALA A 145 3.39 8.51 -8.68
N ILE A 146 3.96 7.61 -7.88
CA ILE A 146 3.23 6.53 -7.19
C ILE A 146 3.38 6.60 -5.67
N GLY A 147 4.00 7.67 -5.15
CA GLY A 147 4.19 7.89 -3.71
C GLY A 147 5.13 6.89 -3.03
N VAL A 148 6.09 6.32 -3.76
CA VAL A 148 7.08 5.40 -3.20
C VAL A 148 8.27 6.18 -2.67
N GLU A 149 8.61 5.96 -1.40
CA GLU A 149 9.82 6.47 -0.74
C GLU A 149 10.31 5.37 0.23
N LEU A 150 11.22 4.51 -0.23
CA LEU A 150 11.57 3.25 0.46
C LEU A 150 13.08 3.03 0.54
N PRO A 151 13.58 2.38 1.61
CA PRO A 151 14.98 2.02 1.73
C PRO A 151 15.34 0.91 0.74
N ILE A 152 16.55 1.00 0.18
CA ILE A 152 17.17 -0.03 -0.65
C ILE A 152 18.20 -0.75 0.22
N ARG A 153 18.07 -2.06 0.38
CA ARG A 153 18.99 -2.91 1.14
C ARG A 153 19.75 -3.87 0.21
N HIS A 154 20.82 -4.45 0.73
CA HIS A 154 21.56 -5.49 0.04
C HIS A 154 20.71 -6.74 -0.13
N GLY A 155 20.74 -7.32 -1.34
CA GLY A 155 20.16 -8.63 -1.57
C GLY A 155 18.69 -8.58 -1.94
N THR A 156 18.11 -9.75 -2.14
CA THR A 156 16.72 -9.93 -2.56
C THR A 156 16.03 -11.11 -1.85
N GLY A 157 16.55 -11.49 -0.69
CA GLY A 157 15.94 -12.50 0.17
C GLY A 157 14.66 -12.00 0.84
N PRO A 158 13.89 -12.91 1.44
CA PRO A 158 12.60 -12.59 2.07
C PRO A 158 12.70 -11.50 3.13
N ASP A 159 13.69 -11.57 4.03
CA ASP A 159 13.90 -10.59 5.11
C ASP A 159 14.22 -9.17 4.61
N VAL A 160 14.62 -9.05 3.35
CA VAL A 160 14.89 -7.78 2.68
C VAL A 160 13.65 -7.27 1.97
N LEU A 161 13.01 -8.12 1.16
CA LEU A 161 11.86 -7.72 0.34
C LEU A 161 10.56 -7.55 1.13
N ASP A 162 10.45 -8.18 2.30
CA ASP A 162 9.31 -8.02 3.19
C ASP A 162 9.28 -6.64 3.88
N ASP A 163 10.46 -6.01 4.02
CA ASP A 163 10.65 -4.76 4.77
C ASP A 163 11.33 -3.65 3.94
N GLY A 164 11.22 -3.71 2.62
CA GLY A 164 11.70 -2.63 1.76
C GLY A 164 12.00 -3.08 0.33
N LEU A 165 13.04 -2.48 -0.24
CA LEU A 165 13.51 -2.80 -1.58
C LEU A 165 14.87 -3.47 -1.50
N GLY A 166 15.08 -4.45 -2.37
CA GLY A 166 16.33 -5.20 -2.46
C GLY A 166 17.14 -4.82 -3.68
N HIS A 167 18.44 -4.60 -3.54
CA HIS A 167 19.35 -4.51 -4.66
C HIS A 167 19.64 -5.91 -5.21
N VAL A 168 19.42 -6.11 -6.52
CA VAL A 168 19.71 -7.38 -7.19
C VAL A 168 21.21 -7.53 -7.36
N HIS A 169 21.80 -8.50 -6.67
CA HIS A 169 23.23 -8.84 -6.81
C HIS A 169 23.58 -9.21 -8.26
N GLY A 170 24.83 -8.94 -8.63
CA GLY A 170 25.31 -9.09 -10.00
C GLY A 170 24.92 -7.92 -10.90
N THR A 171 24.22 -6.92 -10.37
CA THR A 171 23.95 -5.64 -11.03
C THR A 171 24.75 -4.52 -10.37
N SER A 172 24.90 -3.39 -11.06
CA SER A 172 25.71 -2.28 -10.57
C SER A 172 25.13 -1.71 -9.28
N LEU A 173 25.98 -1.45 -8.29
CA LEU A 173 25.60 -0.71 -7.09
C LEU A 173 24.95 0.64 -7.46
N PRO A 174 24.02 1.15 -6.64
CA PRO A 174 23.14 2.27 -6.98
C PRO A 174 23.82 3.65 -6.92
N VAL A 175 25.04 3.74 -7.47
CA VAL A 175 25.89 4.94 -7.52
C VAL A 175 25.95 5.57 -8.92
N GLY A 176 25.38 4.92 -9.92
CA GLY A 176 25.39 5.38 -11.32
C GLY A 176 26.77 5.30 -11.96
N GLY A 177 26.93 6.02 -13.08
CA GLY A 177 28.16 6.01 -13.88
C GLY A 177 27.97 5.45 -15.28
N ARG A 178 28.94 5.67 -16.16
CA ARG A 178 28.87 5.11 -17.52
C ARG A 178 29.06 3.60 -17.47
N SER A 179 28.33 2.88 -18.33
CA SER A 179 28.34 1.41 -18.37
C SER A 179 27.91 0.80 -17.03
N THR A 180 26.87 1.37 -16.40
CA THR A 180 26.27 0.80 -15.19
C THR A 180 24.80 0.52 -15.40
N ARG A 181 24.32 -0.50 -14.70
CA ARG A 181 22.89 -0.77 -14.57
C ARG A 181 22.58 -1.29 -13.19
N THR A 182 21.97 -0.47 -12.36
CA THR A 182 21.45 -0.91 -11.06
C THR A 182 20.06 -1.50 -11.21
N VAL A 183 19.76 -2.56 -10.48
CA VAL A 183 18.42 -3.17 -10.48
C VAL A 183 17.93 -3.28 -9.04
N ILE A 184 16.75 -2.72 -8.81
CA ILE A 184 16.09 -2.69 -7.50
C ILE A 184 14.81 -3.50 -7.62
N SER A 185 14.68 -4.51 -6.76
CA SER A 185 13.53 -5.41 -6.67
C SER A 185 12.64 -5.05 -5.48
N GLY A 186 11.35 -5.32 -5.60
CA GLY A 186 10.37 -5.18 -4.52
C GLY A 186 9.13 -6.01 -4.82
N HIS A 187 8.38 -6.39 -3.77
CA HIS A 187 7.12 -7.12 -3.95
C HIS A 187 6.02 -6.26 -4.58
N THR A 188 5.08 -6.95 -5.23
CA THR A 188 3.79 -6.43 -5.68
C THR A 188 2.69 -7.17 -4.92
N ASN A 189 1.64 -6.45 -4.50
CA ASN A 189 0.49 -7.00 -3.78
C ASN A 189 0.87 -7.74 -2.49
N MET A 190 1.83 -7.21 -1.73
CA MET A 190 2.21 -7.79 -0.43
C MET A 190 1.15 -7.50 0.62
N GLU A 191 0.85 -8.48 1.47
CA GLU A 191 -0.07 -8.27 2.58
C GLU A 191 0.48 -7.22 3.56
N GLY A 192 -0.32 -6.17 3.80
CA GLY A 192 0.01 -5.14 4.77
C GLY A 192 1.10 -4.15 4.37
N ARG A 193 1.55 -4.09 3.10
CA ARG A 193 2.51 -3.09 2.58
C ARG A 193 2.27 -2.82 1.08
N THR A 194 2.49 -1.58 0.64
CA THR A 194 2.29 -1.22 -0.78
C THR A 194 3.50 -1.57 -1.66
N LEU A 195 4.74 -1.30 -1.23
CA LEU A 195 5.97 -1.58 -1.99
C LEU A 195 5.87 -1.20 -3.49
N PHE A 196 6.12 -2.13 -4.42
CA PHE A 196 6.01 -1.92 -5.88
C PHE A 196 4.65 -2.30 -6.46
N THR A 197 3.60 -2.38 -5.63
CA THR A 197 2.24 -2.70 -6.09
C THR A 197 1.75 -1.79 -7.23
N ARG A 198 2.13 -0.52 -7.22
CA ARG A 198 1.68 0.49 -8.19
C ARG A 198 2.68 0.74 -9.33
N LEU A 199 3.69 -0.12 -9.49
CA LEU A 199 4.76 0.11 -10.48
C LEU A 199 4.24 0.11 -11.93
N ASP A 200 3.14 -0.58 -12.20
CA ASP A 200 2.43 -0.63 -13.48
C ASP A 200 1.69 0.68 -13.84
N GLU A 201 1.49 1.59 -12.88
CA GLU A 201 0.94 2.93 -13.10
C GLU A 201 1.97 3.88 -13.75
N LEU A 202 3.26 3.52 -13.74
CA LEU A 202 4.31 4.35 -14.30
C LEU A 202 4.26 4.43 -15.82
N ARG A 203 4.76 5.54 -16.37
CA ARG A 203 4.77 5.86 -17.79
C ARG A 203 6.14 6.38 -18.22
N LYS A 204 6.48 6.17 -19.49
CA LYS A 204 7.67 6.77 -20.11
C LYS A 204 7.65 8.29 -19.95
N GLY A 205 8.79 8.89 -19.63
CA GLY A 205 8.96 10.30 -19.36
C GLY A 205 8.81 10.70 -17.89
N GLN A 206 8.12 9.89 -17.07
CA GLN A 206 8.14 10.09 -15.62
C GLN A 206 9.52 9.76 -15.04
N THR A 207 9.75 10.16 -13.79
CA THR A 207 11.08 10.13 -13.18
C THR A 207 11.05 9.45 -11.83
N PHE A 208 12.20 8.92 -11.43
CA PHE A 208 12.48 8.46 -10.08
C PHE A 208 13.89 8.89 -9.69
N ALA A 209 14.18 8.88 -8.39
CA ALA A 209 15.47 9.25 -7.85
C ALA A 209 15.99 8.21 -6.88
N ILE A 210 17.31 8.04 -6.87
CA ILE A 210 18.03 7.19 -5.93
C ILE A 210 18.93 8.10 -5.10
N GLY A 211 18.68 8.15 -3.79
CA GLY A 211 19.53 8.81 -2.81
C GLY A 211 20.52 7.80 -2.21
N VAL A 212 21.82 8.08 -2.30
CA VAL A 212 22.89 7.21 -1.80
C VAL A 212 24.02 8.08 -1.25
N TYR A 213 24.36 7.91 0.04
CA TYR A 213 25.51 8.59 0.68
C TYR A 213 25.60 10.11 0.34
N GLY A 214 24.48 10.83 0.49
CA GLY A 214 24.40 12.28 0.23
C GLY A 214 24.24 12.66 -1.25
N ARG A 215 24.40 11.72 -2.19
CA ARG A 215 24.21 11.95 -3.63
C ARG A 215 22.81 11.56 -4.07
N VAL A 216 22.18 12.39 -4.90
CA VAL A 216 20.87 12.11 -5.51
C VAL A 216 21.01 11.92 -7.02
N LEU A 217 20.67 10.71 -7.49
CA LEU A 217 20.74 10.30 -8.88
C LEU A 217 19.33 10.30 -9.47
N HIS A 218 19.11 11.08 -10.52
CA HIS A 218 17.79 11.20 -11.16
C HIS A 218 17.73 10.37 -12.45
N TYR A 219 16.66 9.60 -12.60
CA TYR A 219 16.44 8.74 -13.75
C TYR A 219 15.10 9.07 -14.41
N ARG A 220 15.09 9.13 -15.73
CA ARG A 220 13.87 9.33 -16.52
C ARG A 220 13.52 8.00 -17.18
N ILE A 221 12.28 7.55 -16.99
CA ILE A 221 11.78 6.28 -17.51
C ILE A 221 11.71 6.36 -19.03
N MET A 222 12.33 5.41 -19.71
CA MET A 222 12.26 5.29 -21.18
C MET A 222 11.81 3.93 -21.67
N ASP A 223 11.85 2.92 -20.80
CA ASP A 223 11.44 1.58 -21.16
C ASP A 223 10.61 0.95 -20.05
N ILE A 224 9.53 0.30 -20.45
CA ILE A 224 8.65 -0.47 -19.57
C ILE A 224 8.34 -1.74 -20.34
N ARG A 225 8.71 -2.89 -19.79
CA ARG A 225 8.50 -4.18 -20.44
C ARG A 225 8.14 -5.26 -19.42
N VAL A 226 7.47 -6.29 -19.90
CA VAL A 226 7.20 -7.51 -19.12
C VAL A 226 8.04 -8.64 -19.70
N THR A 227 8.75 -9.38 -18.84
CA THR A 227 9.61 -10.50 -19.26
C THR A 227 9.43 -11.76 -18.39
N SER A 228 10.05 -12.86 -18.80
CA SER A 228 10.16 -14.10 -18.04
C SER A 228 11.08 -13.92 -16.83
N PRO A 229 10.82 -14.58 -15.68
CA PRO A 229 11.74 -14.60 -14.55
C PRO A 229 13.15 -15.13 -14.89
N SER A 230 13.27 -15.94 -15.96
CA SER A 230 14.54 -16.51 -16.41
C SER A 230 15.34 -15.60 -17.36
N ASP A 231 14.79 -14.48 -17.80
CA ASP A 231 15.45 -13.55 -18.73
C ASP A 231 16.33 -12.55 -17.98
N THR A 232 17.49 -13.03 -17.50
CA THR A 232 18.48 -12.21 -16.82
C THR A 232 19.24 -11.29 -17.77
N GLU A 233 19.32 -11.62 -19.07
CA GLU A 233 19.92 -10.77 -20.10
C GLU A 233 19.19 -9.42 -20.21
N ALA A 234 17.87 -9.41 -19.98
CA ALA A 234 17.10 -8.17 -19.90
C ALA A 234 17.57 -7.23 -18.79
N LEU A 235 18.39 -7.68 -17.82
CA LEU A 235 18.98 -6.90 -16.72
C LEU A 235 20.45 -6.54 -16.95
N GLY A 236 21.05 -6.97 -18.07
CA GLY A 236 22.45 -6.74 -18.37
C GLY A 236 22.82 -5.26 -18.55
N ILE A 237 24.08 -4.94 -18.25
CA ILE A 237 24.70 -3.63 -18.46
C ILE A 237 24.73 -3.29 -19.95
N ARG A 238 24.45 -2.01 -20.28
CA ARG A 238 24.53 -1.49 -21.65
C ARG A 238 25.74 -0.54 -21.75
N PRO A 239 26.76 -0.85 -22.58
CA PRO A 239 27.97 -0.03 -22.67
C PRO A 239 27.66 1.45 -22.93
N GLY A 240 28.31 2.32 -22.16
CA GLY A 240 28.20 3.76 -22.28
C GLY A 240 26.98 4.40 -21.64
N ARG A 241 25.99 3.62 -21.17
CA ARG A 241 24.75 4.11 -20.54
C ARG A 241 24.79 4.00 -19.01
N ASP A 242 24.05 4.88 -18.33
CA ASP A 242 23.82 4.84 -16.87
C ASP A 242 22.34 4.53 -16.66
N LEU A 243 22.03 3.29 -16.32
CA LEU A 243 20.66 2.78 -16.23
C LEU A 243 20.29 2.38 -14.80
N ALA A 244 19.01 2.53 -14.48
CA ALA A 244 18.41 1.96 -13.28
C ALA A 244 17.10 1.25 -13.65
N THR A 245 16.89 0.03 -13.15
CA THR A 245 15.67 -0.74 -13.40
C THR A 245 14.95 -1.01 -12.09
N LEU A 246 13.67 -0.67 -12.03
CA LEU A 246 12.77 -1.11 -10.97
C LEU A 246 12.11 -2.41 -11.45
N LEU A 247 12.18 -3.46 -10.64
CA LEU A 247 11.74 -4.80 -10.97
C LEU A 247 10.70 -5.26 -9.95
N THR A 248 9.59 -5.79 -10.45
CA THR A 248 8.63 -6.49 -9.59
C THR A 248 7.96 -7.67 -10.30
N CYS A 249 7.24 -8.49 -9.55
CA CYS A 249 6.40 -9.54 -10.10
C CYS A 249 5.13 -8.93 -10.72
N THR A 250 4.65 -9.52 -11.81
CA THR A 250 3.39 -9.11 -12.46
C THR A 250 2.61 -10.33 -12.92
N ASP A 251 1.35 -10.07 -13.31
CA ASP A 251 0.32 -11.02 -13.72
C ASP A 251 -0.25 -11.90 -12.61
N THR A 252 -1.37 -12.56 -12.93
CA THR A 252 -2.00 -13.56 -12.06
C THR A 252 -0.98 -14.63 -11.68
N GLY A 253 -0.71 -14.75 -10.37
CA GLY A 253 0.22 -15.73 -9.84
C GLY A 253 1.71 -15.35 -9.91
N ASN A 254 2.05 -14.08 -10.18
CA ASN A 254 3.44 -13.58 -10.12
C ASN A 254 4.42 -14.31 -11.06
N THR A 255 3.93 -14.76 -12.22
CA THR A 255 4.66 -15.60 -13.17
C THR A 255 5.60 -14.82 -14.09
N ARG A 256 5.39 -13.51 -14.24
CA ARG A 256 6.23 -12.64 -15.07
C ARG A 256 6.89 -11.55 -14.22
N ARG A 257 7.80 -10.80 -14.85
CA ARG A 257 8.50 -9.67 -14.23
C ARG A 257 8.21 -8.39 -15.00
N LEU A 258 7.75 -7.36 -14.30
CA LEU A 258 7.64 -6.00 -14.82
C LEU A 258 8.96 -5.27 -14.58
N LEU A 259 9.56 -4.76 -15.65
CA LEU A 259 10.77 -3.97 -15.63
C LEU A 259 10.45 -2.54 -16.05
N VAL A 260 10.75 -1.58 -15.17
CA VAL A 260 10.67 -0.14 -15.46
C VAL A 260 12.09 0.40 -15.46
N THR A 261 12.63 0.71 -16.64
CA THR A 261 14.01 1.17 -16.80
C THR A 261 14.06 2.66 -17.10
N GLY A 262 14.83 3.38 -16.29
CA GLY A 262 15.22 4.75 -16.53
C GLY A 262 16.70 4.89 -16.85
N GLU A 263 17.05 5.99 -17.50
CA GLU A 263 18.42 6.41 -17.76
C GLU A 263 18.69 7.70 -17.02
N ARG A 264 19.93 7.83 -16.59
CA ARG A 264 20.40 8.99 -15.86
C ARG A 264 20.16 10.26 -16.66
N TYR A 265 19.62 11.27 -15.98
CA TYR A 265 19.57 12.62 -16.50
C TYR A 265 19.90 13.62 -15.38
N THR A 266 20.22 14.85 -15.77
CA THR A 266 20.37 15.96 -14.84
C THR A 266 19.12 16.82 -14.94
N PRO A 267 18.31 16.94 -13.88
CA PRO A 267 17.12 17.78 -13.92
C PRO A 267 17.51 19.25 -14.09
N ALA A 268 16.72 20.00 -14.85
CA ALA A 268 16.87 21.45 -14.88
C ALA A 268 16.55 22.05 -13.49
N ALA A 269 17.08 23.24 -13.19
CA ALA A 269 16.82 23.90 -11.92
C ALA A 269 15.31 24.03 -11.66
N GLY A 270 14.83 23.45 -10.55
CA GLY A 270 13.42 23.44 -10.15
C GLY A 270 12.55 22.33 -10.76
N GLU A 271 13.04 21.54 -11.71
CA GLU A 271 12.28 20.43 -12.33
C GLU A 271 11.95 19.32 -11.33
N ALA A 272 12.92 18.96 -10.48
CA ALA A 272 12.71 17.95 -9.42
C ALA A 272 11.59 18.37 -8.46
N ALA A 273 11.66 19.58 -7.93
CA ALA A 273 10.64 20.12 -7.01
C ALA A 273 9.24 20.24 -7.65
N GLN A 274 9.17 20.57 -8.93
CA GLN A 274 7.90 20.62 -9.66
C GLN A 274 7.29 19.23 -9.85
N THR A 275 8.13 18.21 -10.08
CA THR A 275 7.68 16.83 -10.28
C THR A 275 7.08 16.27 -8.99
N ASP A 276 7.72 16.52 -7.85
CA ASP A 276 7.21 16.12 -6.53
C ASP A 276 5.87 16.79 -6.20
N MET A 277 5.76 18.10 -6.44
CA MET A 277 4.54 18.87 -6.18
C MET A 277 3.35 18.42 -7.06
N ARG A 278 3.60 18.15 -8.35
CA ARG A 278 2.55 17.66 -9.27
C ARG A 278 2.06 16.27 -8.87
N ALA A 279 2.98 15.37 -8.56
CA ALA A 279 2.64 14.02 -8.13
C ALA A 279 1.81 14.03 -6.82
N ALA A 280 2.20 14.86 -5.84
CA ALA A 280 1.44 15.04 -4.61
C ALA A 280 0.01 15.56 -4.86
N ARG A 281 -0.13 16.55 -5.75
CA ARG A 281 -1.44 17.10 -6.14
C ARG A 281 -2.32 16.06 -6.83
N ASP A 282 -1.77 15.35 -7.80
CA ASP A 282 -2.51 14.39 -8.61
C ASP A 282 -2.94 13.17 -7.76
N GLY A 283 -2.09 12.74 -6.82
CA GLY A 283 -2.44 11.75 -5.79
C GLY A 283 -3.59 12.20 -4.87
N ALA A 284 -3.55 13.45 -4.39
CA ALA A 284 -4.62 14.00 -3.54
C ALA A 284 -5.98 14.06 -4.28
N LEU A 285 -5.98 14.40 -5.57
CA LEU A 285 -7.18 14.43 -6.41
C LEU A 285 -7.77 13.02 -6.63
N ALA A 286 -6.92 12.01 -6.83
CA ALA A 286 -7.37 10.62 -6.99
C ALA A 286 -8.07 10.08 -5.72
N CYS A 287 -7.52 10.38 -4.53
CA CYS A 287 -8.15 10.01 -3.25
C CYS A 287 -9.50 10.70 -3.03
N ALA A 288 -9.60 12.00 -3.36
CA ALA A 288 -10.85 12.75 -3.21
C ALA A 288 -11.96 12.24 -4.15
N GLY A 289 -11.61 11.88 -5.39
CA GLY A 289 -12.56 11.32 -6.37
C GLY A 289 -13.10 9.94 -5.97
N GLY A 290 -12.25 9.07 -5.42
CA GLY A 290 -12.64 7.73 -4.98
C GLY A 290 -13.63 7.74 -3.81
N VAL A 291 -13.40 8.60 -2.82
CA VAL A 291 -14.30 8.76 -1.66
C VAL A 291 -15.66 9.34 -2.08
N ALA A 292 -15.67 10.31 -2.99
CA ALA A 292 -16.91 10.89 -3.50
C ALA A 292 -17.75 9.88 -4.30
N LEU A 293 -17.14 9.05 -5.15
CA LEU A 293 -17.83 8.04 -5.92
C LEU A 293 -18.37 6.88 -5.06
N ALA A 294 -17.60 6.43 -4.06
CA ALA A 294 -18.07 5.45 -3.09
C ALA A 294 -19.26 5.99 -2.27
N GLY A 295 -19.20 7.25 -1.82
CA GLY A 295 -20.30 7.91 -1.13
C GLY A 295 -21.57 8.04 -1.98
N ILE A 296 -21.43 8.40 -3.27
CA ILE A 296 -22.57 8.50 -4.21
C ILE A 296 -23.15 7.13 -4.54
N ALA A 297 -22.33 6.08 -4.67
CA ALA A 297 -22.80 4.71 -4.91
C ALA A 297 -23.61 4.16 -3.72
N VAL A 298 -23.16 4.42 -2.50
CA VAL A 298 -23.91 4.08 -1.27
C VAL A 298 -25.24 4.86 -1.21
N ALA A 299 -25.20 6.18 -1.44
CA ALA A 299 -26.40 7.02 -1.42
C ALA A 299 -27.43 6.68 -2.51
N ARG A 300 -26.99 6.25 -3.70
CA ARG A 300 -27.89 5.81 -4.80
C ARG A 300 -28.52 4.45 -4.53
N ARG A 301 -27.78 3.52 -3.91
CA ARG A 301 -28.28 2.18 -3.57
C ARG A 301 -29.37 2.19 -2.50
N ASP A 302 -29.32 3.14 -1.57
CA ASP A 302 -30.37 3.33 -0.56
C ASP A 302 -31.64 3.97 -1.14
N ARG A 303 -31.50 4.86 -2.12
CA ARG A 303 -32.63 5.53 -2.77
C ARG A 303 -33.50 4.57 -3.59
N GLU A 304 -32.91 3.53 -4.18
CA GLU A 304 -33.67 2.50 -4.92
C GLU A 304 -34.41 1.51 -4.01
N ARG A 305 -33.99 1.33 -2.75
CA ARG A 305 -34.68 0.45 -1.78
C ARG A 305 -35.86 1.13 -1.09
N LEU A 306 -35.82 2.45 -0.93
CA LEU A 306 -36.91 3.23 -0.32
C LEU A 306 -38.16 3.37 -1.22
N CYS A 307 -38.03 3.18 -2.53
CA CYS A 307 -39.16 3.34 -3.46
C CYS A 307 -39.97 2.04 -3.74
N ARG A 308 -39.65 0.90 -3.10
CA ARG A 308 -40.35 -0.39 -3.35
C ARG A 308 -41.31 -0.85 -2.25
N HIS A 309 -41.53 -0.07 -1.20
CA HIS A 309 -42.44 -0.45 -0.10
C HIS A 309 -43.50 0.61 0.23
N THR A 310 -44.17 1.15 -0.78
CA THR A 310 -45.47 1.79 -0.59
C THR A 310 -46.36 1.57 -1.83
N SER A 311 -46.91 0.38 -1.95
CA SER A 311 -48.14 0.17 -2.72
C SER A 311 -48.98 -0.88 -1.99
N ASP A 312 -50.05 -0.36 -1.39
CA ASP A 312 -51.10 -1.02 -0.61
C ASP A 312 -51.55 -2.38 -1.15
N ALA A 313 -51.64 -3.35 -0.24
CA ALA A 313 -52.51 -4.51 -0.42
C ALA A 313 -52.94 -5.06 0.95
N PHE A 314 -53.81 -4.36 1.68
CA PHE A 314 -54.73 -5.01 2.63
C PHE A 314 -55.94 -4.11 2.96
N ARG A 315 -57.01 -4.21 2.15
CA ARG A 315 -58.36 -3.81 2.55
C ARG A 315 -59.13 -5.08 2.92
N PRO A 316 -59.52 -5.31 4.18
CA PRO A 316 -60.45 -6.37 4.53
C PRO A 316 -61.88 -5.88 4.23
N GLY A 317 -62.57 -6.59 3.33
CA GLY A 317 -63.97 -6.34 3.02
C GLY A 317 -64.86 -6.66 4.21
N GLU A 318 -65.58 -5.64 4.68
CA GLU A 318 -66.68 -5.75 5.63
C GLU A 318 -67.81 -6.61 5.03
N ARG A 319 -68.23 -7.64 5.76
CA ARG A 319 -69.56 -8.24 5.59
C ARG A 319 -70.57 -7.39 6.38
N ARG A 320 -71.64 -6.93 5.72
CA ARG A 320 -72.92 -6.64 6.37
C ARG A 320 -74.07 -7.13 5.51
N SER A 321 -74.97 -7.85 6.20
CA SER A 321 -76.34 -8.29 5.89
C SER A 321 -76.59 -8.94 4.54
#